data_AF-A0A919A1Z0-F1
#
_entry.id   AF-A0A919A1Z0-F1
#
_cell.length_a   1.000
_cell.length_b   1.000
_cell.length_c   1.000
_cell.angle_alpha   90.00
_cell.angle_beta   90.00
_cell.angle_gamma   90.00
#
_symmetry.space_group_name_H-M   'P 1'
#
loop_
_entity.id
_entity.type
_entity.pdbx_description
1 polymer ?
#
loop_
_entity_poly.entity_id
_entity_poly.type
_entity_poly.pdbx_seq_one_letter_code
_entity_poly.pdbx_strand_id
1 'polypeptide(L)'
;MTEQQRAPLSRRQLAYRTTALTTAVAALALAAPTATAAPPPGPAAPPGPAVPTAATGGLDRYYHQRLDWRSCVLGPGDEEGRALQKAGARCADVTVPLDYADPGGRTLTVAVSRIKATDTRRRVGPLLLNNGGPGGATLDAPPAARAAMKDVGARYDIIGMDPRFVGRSTPLDCGWNMGTTLFSAGAGRAGFDRQVALQKRAADACRATNAAVLPHISTRNTARDMDVIRGALGDRKLSYLGYSYGTYLGTVYAQMFPRRYDRMVLDGAIDTPRYQPRILRGAEDENERALAAWASWAAARHGTYGLGRTRAGVLATIDRVVRASARAPLTVGTGSQKYRVDDSHVPFLLVEGLADDTDGTRAGLAATVATLARAAAGRPAPLPQNLAEILRFAVTGEGSHYGSVQTAILCGDVAAPRDPERYWRDIRRSRRDHPLFGPLTNNIGPCAFWERPRERPTRVRHATPALLVAATGDPRTPYDGSVALRHRLRGSALITLEGADRHGVYGEYGNTCVDDEVNAYLATGVLPEGDRTCVR
;
A
#
# COMPACT_ATOMS: atom_id res chain seq x y z
N MET A 1 -17.52 49.83 30.36
CA MET A 1 -16.95 50.55 29.20
C MET A 1 -15.58 49.92 28.92
N THR A 2 -15.58 48.92 28.04
CA THR A 2 -14.99 48.91 26.68
C THR A 2 -13.55 48.38 26.74
N GLU A 3 -13.28 47.11 26.42
CA GLU A 3 -13.23 46.49 25.08
C GLU A 3 -11.83 46.63 24.45
N GLN A 4 -11.07 45.52 24.36
CA GLN A 4 -10.48 45.04 23.10
C GLN A 4 -9.67 43.73 23.26
N GLN A 5 -10.16 42.71 22.53
CA GLN A 5 -9.46 41.72 21.70
C GLN A 5 -8.38 40.79 22.31
N ARG A 6 -8.76 39.50 22.42
CA ARG A 6 -7.87 38.33 22.32
C ARG A 6 -8.09 37.64 20.98
N ALA A 7 -7.01 37.37 20.24
CA ALA A 7 -6.94 36.40 19.16
C ALA A 7 -5.62 35.60 19.27
N PRO A 8 -5.54 34.36 18.75
CA PRO A 8 -4.70 33.30 19.29
C PRO A 8 -3.29 33.20 18.66
N LEU A 9 -2.38 32.63 19.46
CA LEU A 9 -0.96 32.46 19.19
C LEU A 9 -0.70 31.43 18.07
N SER A 10 -0.03 31.89 17.01
CA SER A 10 0.66 31.06 16.02
C SER A 10 1.91 30.42 16.65
N ARG A 11 2.11 29.12 16.45
CA ARG A 11 3.28 28.39 16.97
C ARG A 11 4.51 28.70 16.11
N ARG A 12 5.42 29.44 16.74
CA ARG A 12 6.74 29.86 16.25
C ARG A 12 7.75 28.71 16.23
N GLN A 13 8.63 28.83 15.24
CA GLN A 13 10.01 28.33 15.19
C GLN A 13 10.80 28.82 16.42
N LEU A 14 11.75 28.02 16.92
CA LEU A 14 12.86 28.52 17.74
C LEU A 14 14.17 27.85 17.30
N ALA A 15 15.16 28.70 17.01
CA ALA A 15 16.52 28.36 16.61
C ALA A 15 17.46 28.38 17.83
N TYR A 16 18.58 27.65 17.78
CA TYR A 16 19.80 27.99 18.52
C TYR A 16 21.06 27.70 17.67
N ARG A 17 22.05 28.59 17.82
CA ARG A 17 23.22 28.86 16.97
C ARG A 17 24.56 28.41 17.63
N THR A 18 25.56 28.09 16.78
CA THR A 18 27.04 28.39 16.83
C THR A 18 27.89 27.99 18.06
N THR A 19 29.16 27.55 18.00
CA THR A 19 30.35 28.04 17.22
C THR A 19 31.61 27.14 17.43
N ALA A 20 32.54 27.12 16.44
CA ALA A 20 34.04 27.01 16.52
C ALA A 20 34.71 25.75 17.12
N LEU A 21 35.90 25.22 16.76
CA LEU A 21 37.06 25.45 15.85
C LEU A 21 37.80 24.05 15.86
N THR A 22 38.55 23.52 14.88
CA THR A 22 39.94 23.83 14.45
C THR A 22 40.36 22.84 13.36
N THR A 23 41.23 23.30 12.48
CA THR A 23 41.95 22.67 11.37
C THR A 23 43.06 21.68 11.77
N ALA A 24 43.32 20.66 10.94
CA ALA A 24 44.66 20.11 10.70
C ALA A 24 44.74 19.39 9.33
N VAL A 25 45.94 19.43 8.75
CA VAL A 25 46.32 19.25 7.34
C VAL A 25 47.16 17.98 7.16
N ALA A 26 47.32 17.54 5.89
CA ALA A 26 48.35 16.65 5.32
C ALA A 26 48.00 15.13 5.34
N ALA A 27 48.37 14.29 4.37
CA ALA A 27 49.28 14.41 3.23
C ALA A 27 48.88 13.40 2.12
N LEU A 28 49.28 13.71 0.88
CA LEU A 28 49.31 12.80 -0.27
C LEU A 28 50.26 11.60 -0.03
N ALA A 29 49.91 10.45 -0.60
CA ALA A 29 50.90 9.54 -1.18
C ALA A 29 50.26 8.78 -2.36
N LEU A 30 50.73 9.10 -3.56
CA LEU A 30 50.56 8.28 -4.76
C LEU A 30 51.43 7.03 -4.64
N ALA A 31 50.88 5.87 -4.99
CA ALA A 31 51.66 4.73 -5.44
C ALA A 31 50.84 3.94 -6.47
N ALA A 32 51.10 4.19 -7.75
CA ALA A 32 50.90 3.20 -8.80
C ALA A 32 52.13 2.28 -8.80
N PRO A 33 51.97 0.99 -9.08
CA PRO A 33 52.79 0.46 -10.17
C PRO A 33 52.10 -0.59 -11.06
N THR A 34 52.44 -0.44 -12.35
CA THR A 34 52.84 -1.48 -13.32
C THR A 34 51.83 -2.53 -13.74
N ALA A 35 51.36 -2.33 -14.97
CA ALA A 35 50.78 -3.35 -15.83
C ALA A 35 51.84 -4.39 -16.25
N THR A 36 51.53 -5.67 -16.04
CA THR A 36 52.22 -6.80 -16.66
C THR A 36 51.50 -7.18 -17.95
N ALA A 37 52.24 -7.16 -19.07
CA ALA A 37 51.76 -7.53 -20.39
C ALA A 37 51.44 -9.04 -20.48
N ALA A 38 50.27 -9.36 -21.03
CA ALA A 38 49.86 -10.72 -21.37
C ALA A 38 50.39 -11.13 -22.77
N PRO A 39 50.69 -12.42 -23.00
CA PRO A 39 51.18 -12.92 -24.29
C PRO A 39 50.09 -12.89 -25.38
N PRO A 40 50.48 -12.87 -26.67
CA PRO A 40 49.55 -12.70 -27.79
C PRO A 40 48.64 -13.93 -28.00
N PRO A 41 47.39 -13.74 -28.45
CA PRO A 41 46.48 -14.84 -28.75
C PRO A 41 46.88 -15.56 -30.05
N GLY A 42 46.75 -16.89 -30.05
CA GLY A 42 46.94 -17.74 -31.23
C GLY A 42 45.86 -17.53 -32.31
N PRO A 43 46.06 -18.07 -33.52
CA PRO A 43 45.22 -17.80 -34.67
C PRO A 43 43.77 -18.26 -34.46
N ALA A 44 42.83 -17.37 -34.82
CA ALA A 44 41.40 -17.58 -34.68
C ALA A 44 40.87 -18.66 -35.65
N ALA A 45 40.00 -19.52 -35.15
CA ALA A 45 39.20 -20.44 -35.97
C ALA A 45 38.25 -19.64 -36.88
N PRO A 46 37.93 -20.14 -38.09
CA PRO A 46 37.03 -19.46 -39.02
C PRO A 46 35.63 -19.29 -38.41
N PRO A 47 34.92 -18.18 -38.70
CA PRO A 47 33.61 -17.93 -38.15
C PRO A 47 32.64 -19.00 -38.65
N GLY A 48 32.09 -19.78 -37.71
CA GLY A 48 30.92 -20.60 -37.99
C GLY A 48 29.75 -19.72 -38.44
N PRO A 49 28.77 -20.28 -39.17
CA PRO A 49 27.59 -19.51 -39.61
C PRO A 49 26.99 -18.81 -38.40
N ALA A 50 26.81 -17.50 -38.52
CA ALA A 50 26.22 -16.68 -37.48
C ALA A 50 24.84 -17.26 -37.15
N VAL A 51 24.75 -17.92 -36.00
CA VAL A 51 23.46 -18.12 -35.33
C VAL A 51 22.90 -16.72 -35.16
N PRO A 52 21.72 -16.38 -35.73
CA PRO A 52 21.14 -15.07 -35.51
C PRO A 52 21.07 -14.86 -34.00
N THR A 53 21.89 -13.93 -33.52
CA THR A 53 21.78 -13.40 -32.17
C THR A 53 20.34 -12.94 -32.05
N ALA A 54 19.52 -13.70 -31.31
CA ALA A 54 18.22 -13.25 -30.88
C ALA A 54 18.45 -11.85 -30.31
N ALA A 55 17.94 -10.83 -31.03
CA ALA A 55 17.98 -9.46 -30.58
C ALA A 55 17.56 -9.48 -29.12
N THR A 56 18.42 -8.97 -28.25
CA THR A 56 18.06 -8.65 -26.87
C THR A 56 16.74 -7.89 -26.95
N GLY A 57 15.67 -8.57 -26.54
CA GLY A 57 14.29 -8.25 -26.95
C GLY A 57 13.98 -6.79 -26.68
N GLY A 58 13.29 -6.13 -27.62
CA GLY A 58 13.17 -4.68 -27.86
C GLY A 58 12.74 -3.74 -26.71
N LEU A 59 13.20 -4.01 -25.49
CA LEU A 59 13.02 -3.24 -24.28
C LEU A 59 14.12 -2.21 -24.06
N ASP A 60 15.24 -2.30 -24.78
CA ASP A 60 16.39 -1.37 -24.65
C ASP A 60 15.96 0.09 -24.76
N ARG A 61 14.98 0.39 -25.64
CA ARG A 61 14.39 1.73 -25.78
C ARG A 61 13.75 2.27 -24.50
N TYR A 62 13.22 1.40 -23.65
CA TYR A 62 12.61 1.78 -22.37
C TYR A 62 13.66 1.93 -21.27
N TYR A 63 14.69 1.10 -21.25
CA TYR A 63 15.76 1.22 -20.24
C TYR A 63 16.65 2.44 -20.44
N HIS A 64 16.82 2.90 -21.68
CA HIS A 64 17.71 4.02 -22.02
C HIS A 64 16.98 5.33 -22.35
N GLN A 65 15.68 5.40 -22.05
CA GLN A 65 14.89 6.62 -22.26
C GLN A 65 15.41 7.77 -21.38
N ARG A 66 15.39 8.99 -21.92
CA ARG A 66 15.75 10.19 -21.17
C ARG A 66 14.52 10.74 -20.46
N LEU A 67 14.53 10.72 -19.12
CA LEU A 67 13.43 11.24 -18.32
C LEU A 67 13.44 12.77 -18.29
N ASP A 68 12.32 13.38 -18.71
CA ASP A 68 12.07 14.82 -18.61
C ASP A 68 11.55 15.19 -17.21
N TRP A 69 12.45 15.66 -16.35
CA TRP A 69 12.13 16.01 -14.96
C TRP A 69 11.54 17.42 -14.86
N ARG A 70 10.22 17.50 -14.73
CA ARG A 70 9.44 18.74 -14.68
C ARG A 70 8.84 19.01 -13.31
N SER A 71 8.09 20.12 -13.21
CA SER A 71 7.29 20.40 -12.02
C SER A 71 6.30 19.26 -11.76
N CYS A 72 6.03 18.96 -10.50
CA CYS A 72 4.96 18.03 -10.13
C CYS A 72 3.57 18.67 -10.22
N VAL A 73 3.47 20.00 -10.27
CA VAL A 73 2.18 20.70 -10.38
C VAL A 73 1.66 20.61 -11.81
N LEU A 74 0.53 19.92 -12.01
CA LEU A 74 -0.14 19.80 -13.32
C LEU A 74 -1.18 20.90 -13.58
N GLY A 75 -1.62 21.61 -12.55
CA GLY A 75 -2.61 22.68 -12.69
C GLY A 75 -2.91 23.43 -11.39
N PRO A 76 -3.73 24.49 -11.43
CA PRO A 76 -4.02 25.34 -10.27
C PRO A 76 -4.76 24.61 -9.13
N GLY A 77 -5.45 23.50 -9.41
CA GLY A 77 -6.10 22.66 -8.40
C GLY A 77 -5.23 21.56 -7.79
N ASP A 78 -4.00 21.36 -8.28
CA ASP A 78 -3.16 20.21 -7.93
C ASP A 78 -2.43 20.40 -6.58
N GLU A 79 -3.12 20.09 -5.48
CA GLU A 79 -2.57 20.16 -4.12
C GLU A 79 -1.42 19.18 -3.89
N GLU A 80 -1.55 17.95 -4.40
CA GLU A 80 -0.51 16.91 -4.33
C GLU A 80 0.78 17.39 -5.01
N GLY A 81 0.67 17.92 -6.23
CA GLY A 81 1.80 18.44 -6.98
C GLY A 81 2.47 19.63 -6.29
N ARG A 82 1.67 20.51 -5.64
CA ARG A 82 2.19 21.64 -4.86
C ARG A 82 2.94 21.19 -3.62
N ALA A 83 2.41 20.19 -2.90
CA ALA A 83 3.06 19.62 -1.74
C ALA A 83 4.40 18.98 -2.12
N LEU A 84 4.42 18.20 -3.20
CA LEU A 84 5.65 17.61 -3.76
C LEU A 84 6.67 18.68 -4.17
N GLN A 85 6.25 19.73 -4.88
CA GLN A 85 7.14 20.81 -5.28
C GLN A 85 7.71 21.56 -4.07
N LYS A 86 6.89 21.81 -3.04
CA LYS A 86 7.33 22.42 -1.78
C LYS A 86 8.38 21.56 -1.05
N ALA A 87 8.26 20.24 -1.15
CA ALA A 87 9.24 19.29 -0.62
C ALA A 87 10.51 19.13 -1.50
N GLY A 88 10.63 19.89 -2.60
CA GLY A 88 11.76 19.83 -3.52
C GLY A 88 11.72 18.65 -4.49
N ALA A 89 10.58 17.99 -4.65
CA ALA A 89 10.43 16.89 -5.59
C ALA A 89 10.30 17.39 -7.04
N ARG A 90 10.74 16.56 -7.98
CA ARG A 90 10.51 16.70 -9.43
C ARG A 90 9.78 15.47 -9.94
N CYS A 91 8.94 15.65 -10.95
CA CYS A 91 8.15 14.55 -11.51
C CYS A 91 8.54 14.28 -12.97
N ALA A 92 8.37 13.04 -13.41
CA ALA A 92 8.61 12.61 -14.78
C ALA A 92 7.67 11.45 -15.15
N ASP A 93 7.45 11.25 -16.44
CA ASP A 93 6.74 10.08 -16.96
C ASP A 93 7.77 9.08 -17.50
N VAL A 94 7.64 7.82 -17.10
CA VAL A 94 8.44 6.69 -17.60
C VAL A 94 7.57 5.93 -18.59
N THR A 95 7.98 5.87 -19.86
CA THR A 95 7.28 5.10 -20.89
C THR A 95 7.59 3.61 -20.74
N VAL A 96 6.57 2.77 -20.72
CA VAL A 96 6.69 1.30 -20.64
C VAL A 96 5.77 0.64 -21.68
N PRO A 97 6.06 -0.60 -22.12
CA PRO A 97 5.13 -1.32 -22.98
C PRO A 97 3.87 -1.71 -22.20
N LEU A 98 2.72 -1.64 -22.87
CA LEU A 98 1.48 -2.20 -22.34
C LEU A 98 1.63 -3.72 -22.17
N ASP A 99 2.06 -4.41 -23.23
CA ASP A 99 2.39 -5.84 -23.24
C ASP A 99 3.90 -6.06 -23.30
N TYR A 100 4.48 -6.61 -22.22
CA TYR A 100 5.89 -6.97 -22.21
C TYR A 100 6.25 -8.15 -23.14
N ALA A 101 5.27 -8.91 -23.64
CA ALA A 101 5.47 -9.91 -24.68
C ALA A 101 5.52 -9.31 -26.10
N ASP A 102 5.02 -8.08 -26.27
CA ASP A 102 5.12 -7.29 -27.50
C ASP A 102 5.68 -5.90 -27.18
N PRO A 103 7.00 -5.80 -26.91
CA PRO A 103 7.62 -4.54 -26.54
C PRO A 103 7.62 -3.51 -27.68
N GLY A 104 7.28 -3.88 -28.91
CA GLY A 104 7.14 -2.98 -30.05
C GLY A 104 5.79 -2.27 -30.13
N GLY A 105 4.76 -2.84 -29.53
CA GLY A 105 3.36 -2.39 -29.60
C GLY A 105 3.02 -1.15 -28.75
N ARG A 106 1.75 -1.10 -28.30
CA ARG A 106 1.20 0.02 -27.52
C ARG A 106 1.98 0.25 -26.22
N THR A 107 2.14 1.51 -25.84
CA THR A 107 2.80 1.93 -24.61
C THR A 107 1.82 2.57 -23.63
N LEU A 108 2.27 2.75 -22.39
CA LEU A 108 1.64 3.59 -21.36
C LEU A 108 2.71 4.36 -20.59
N THR A 109 2.30 5.36 -19.83
CA THR A 109 3.19 6.11 -18.93
C THR A 109 3.00 5.72 -17.47
N VAL A 110 4.12 5.60 -16.77
CA VAL A 110 4.22 5.42 -15.32
C VAL A 110 4.80 6.70 -14.73
N ALA A 111 4.00 7.41 -13.96
CA ALA A 111 4.39 8.65 -13.28
C ALA A 111 5.30 8.35 -12.09
N VAL A 112 6.40 9.09 -12.01
CA VAL A 112 7.33 9.04 -10.88
C VAL A 112 7.62 10.43 -10.33
N SER A 113 7.82 10.52 -9.03
CA SER A 113 8.34 11.70 -8.34
C SER A 113 9.70 11.37 -7.74
N ARG A 114 10.56 12.38 -7.59
CA ARG A 114 11.89 12.21 -7.01
C ARG A 114 12.28 13.37 -6.12
N ILE A 115 12.64 13.05 -4.88
CA ILE A 115 13.50 13.89 -4.04
C ILE A 115 14.92 13.37 -4.18
N LYS A 116 15.84 14.22 -4.68
CA LYS A 116 17.23 13.80 -4.91
C LYS A 116 18.01 13.59 -3.61
N ALA A 117 19.00 12.70 -3.66
CA ALA A 117 20.03 12.60 -2.64
C ALA A 117 20.75 13.96 -2.50
N THR A 118 20.93 14.40 -1.25
CA THR A 118 21.69 15.63 -0.94
C THR A 118 23.13 15.31 -0.55
N ASP A 119 23.39 14.10 -0.06
CA ASP A 119 24.74 13.57 0.16
C ASP A 119 25.17 12.74 -1.05
N THR A 120 25.68 13.42 -2.08
CA THR A 120 26.11 12.78 -3.32
C THR A 120 27.38 11.95 -3.18
N ARG A 121 28.19 12.20 -2.15
CA ARG A 121 29.44 11.46 -1.88
C ARG A 121 29.17 10.08 -1.31
N ARG A 122 28.11 9.94 -0.51
CA ARG A 122 27.67 8.66 0.08
C ARG A 122 26.34 8.18 -0.52
N ARG A 123 26.05 8.56 -1.76
CA ARG A 123 24.82 8.16 -2.45
C ARG A 123 24.74 6.63 -2.54
N VAL A 124 23.66 6.07 -1.99
CA VAL A 124 23.36 4.63 -2.07
C VAL A 124 22.73 4.29 -3.42
N GLY A 125 21.75 5.09 -3.86
CA GLY A 125 20.99 4.82 -5.07
C GLY A 125 19.52 5.26 -4.95
N PRO A 126 18.66 4.80 -5.86
CA PRO A 126 17.24 5.06 -5.79
C PRO A 126 16.57 4.15 -4.76
N LEU A 127 15.68 4.73 -3.96
CA LEU A 127 14.73 4.03 -3.10
C LEU A 127 13.33 4.22 -3.66
N LEU A 128 12.73 3.16 -4.22
CA LEU A 128 11.38 3.20 -4.75
C LEU A 128 10.36 2.80 -3.69
N LEU A 129 9.29 3.58 -3.60
CA LEU A 129 8.24 3.44 -2.60
C LEU A 129 7.00 2.77 -3.19
N ASN A 130 6.30 1.98 -2.38
CA ASN A 130 4.93 1.54 -2.66
C ASN A 130 4.09 1.48 -1.38
N ASN A 131 2.97 2.21 -1.35
CA ASN A 131 2.09 2.26 -0.18
C ASN A 131 1.08 1.10 -0.11
N GLY A 132 1.09 0.19 -1.09
CA GLY A 132 0.21 -0.97 -1.12
C GLY A 132 -1.19 -0.68 -1.70
N GLY A 133 -2.23 -1.19 -1.01
CA GLY A 133 -3.59 -1.29 -1.52
C GLY A 133 -3.95 -2.74 -1.90
N PRO A 134 -3.73 -3.22 -3.15
CA PRO A 134 -3.16 -2.52 -4.31
C PRO A 134 -4.00 -1.34 -4.78
N GLY A 135 -3.45 -0.51 -5.68
CA GLY A 135 -4.16 0.61 -6.28
C GLY A 135 -4.00 1.96 -5.55
N GLY A 136 -3.24 1.99 -4.45
CA GLY A 136 -2.85 3.23 -3.80
C GLY A 136 -1.82 4.00 -4.62
N ALA A 137 -2.06 5.30 -4.85
CA ALA A 137 -1.05 6.21 -5.37
C ALA A 137 0.15 6.28 -4.39
N THR A 138 1.34 6.51 -4.92
CA THR A 138 2.56 6.64 -4.11
C THR A 138 3.45 7.78 -4.63
N LEU A 139 2.96 8.57 -5.57
CA LEU A 139 3.69 9.73 -6.08
C LEU A 139 4.00 10.76 -4.99
N ASP A 140 3.14 10.91 -3.99
CA ASP A 140 3.24 11.87 -2.89
C ASP A 140 4.07 11.40 -1.69
N ALA A 141 4.46 10.12 -1.63
CA ALA A 141 5.12 9.51 -0.49
C ALA A 141 6.57 9.97 -0.17
N PRO A 142 7.41 10.45 -1.13
CA PRO A 142 8.81 10.78 -0.84
C PRO A 142 9.09 11.73 0.33
N PRO A 143 8.32 12.80 0.59
CA PRO A 143 8.55 13.69 1.73
C PRO A 143 8.41 12.96 3.08
N ALA A 144 7.38 12.12 3.24
CA ALA A 144 7.16 11.36 4.47
C ALA A 144 8.27 10.31 4.67
N ALA A 145 8.61 9.56 3.62
CA ALA A 145 9.72 8.61 3.66
C ALA A 145 11.06 9.29 4.00
N ARG A 146 11.34 10.46 3.41
CA ARG A 146 12.55 11.24 3.71
C ARG A 146 12.62 11.64 5.19
N ALA A 147 11.49 12.01 5.78
CA ALA A 147 11.40 12.37 7.19
C ALA A 147 11.64 11.15 8.10
N ALA A 148 10.99 10.02 7.81
CA ALA A 148 11.18 8.76 8.54
C ALA A 148 12.64 8.26 8.48
N MET A 149 13.30 8.46 7.35
CA MET A 149 14.69 8.05 7.13
C MET A 149 15.74 8.92 7.84
N LYS A 150 15.33 10.05 8.46
CA LYS A 150 16.23 11.00 9.13
C LYS A 150 17.46 11.32 8.23
N ASP A 151 18.67 11.28 8.79
CA ASP A 151 19.93 11.55 8.08
C ASP A 151 20.23 10.54 6.98
N VAL A 152 19.74 9.30 7.08
CA VAL A 152 19.96 8.26 6.08
C VAL A 152 19.29 8.64 4.76
N GLY A 153 18.14 9.31 4.83
CA GLY A 153 17.41 9.81 3.66
C GLY A 153 18.25 10.71 2.74
N ALA A 154 19.25 11.41 3.27
CA ALA A 154 20.17 12.24 2.49
C ALA A 154 20.97 11.47 1.44
N ARG A 155 21.14 10.16 1.61
CA ARG A 155 21.92 9.28 0.73
C ARG A 155 21.12 8.67 -0.42
N TYR A 156 19.82 8.90 -0.47
CA TYR A 156 18.92 8.26 -1.44
C TYR A 156 18.26 9.26 -2.37
N ASP A 157 18.12 8.86 -3.63
CA ASP A 157 17.08 9.41 -4.49
C ASP A 157 15.78 8.71 -4.11
N ILE A 158 14.87 9.40 -3.41
CA ILE A 158 13.62 8.80 -2.95
C ILE A 158 12.59 8.97 -4.05
N ILE A 159 12.08 7.85 -4.56
CA ILE A 159 11.23 7.75 -5.74
C ILE A 159 9.82 7.31 -5.34
N GLY A 160 8.85 8.19 -5.55
CA GLY A 160 7.44 7.80 -5.55
C GLY A 160 7.08 7.24 -6.92
N MET A 161 6.35 6.13 -6.96
CA MET A 161 5.88 5.52 -8.20
C MET A 161 4.38 5.27 -8.07
N ASP A 162 3.59 5.88 -8.93
CA ASP A 162 2.23 5.41 -9.18
C ASP A 162 2.32 4.19 -10.10
N PRO A 163 1.93 2.98 -9.67
CA PRO A 163 1.96 1.82 -10.56
C PRO A 163 1.18 2.04 -11.86
N ARG A 164 1.44 1.24 -12.91
CA ARG A 164 0.62 1.26 -14.13
C ARG A 164 -0.88 1.30 -13.78
N PHE A 165 -1.61 2.21 -14.41
CA PHE A 165 -3.05 2.44 -14.23
C PHE A 165 -3.49 3.06 -12.90
N VAL A 166 -2.56 3.37 -12.00
CA VAL A 166 -2.83 4.00 -10.69
C VAL A 166 -2.52 5.49 -10.77
N GLY A 167 -3.29 6.32 -10.05
CA GLY A 167 -2.99 7.73 -9.87
C GLY A 167 -2.77 8.46 -11.20
N ARG A 168 -1.58 9.04 -11.39
CA ARG A 168 -1.23 9.78 -12.62
C ARG A 168 -0.73 8.89 -13.77
N SER A 169 -0.56 7.59 -13.54
CA SER A 169 0.00 6.64 -14.50
C SER A 169 -1.07 6.06 -15.43
N THR A 170 -1.42 6.76 -16.51
CA THR A 170 -2.43 6.29 -17.51
C THR A 170 -3.67 5.69 -16.82
N PRO A 171 -4.40 6.48 -16.01
CA PRO A 171 -5.34 5.95 -15.02
C PRO A 171 -6.45 5.08 -15.61
N LEU A 172 -6.80 4.01 -14.90
CA LEU A 172 -7.98 3.18 -15.19
C LEU A 172 -9.21 3.73 -14.45
N ASP A 173 -10.35 3.74 -15.13
CA ASP A 173 -11.65 3.92 -14.49
C ASP A 173 -12.69 2.98 -15.11
N CYS A 174 -13.38 2.22 -14.27
CA CYS A 174 -14.49 1.38 -14.68
C CYS A 174 -15.86 2.11 -14.59
N GLY A 175 -15.88 3.38 -14.15
CA GLY A 175 -17.11 4.18 -14.03
C GLY A 175 -18.05 3.70 -12.94
N TRP A 176 -17.49 3.22 -11.83
CA TRP A 176 -18.25 2.68 -10.71
C TRP A 176 -18.84 3.79 -9.83
N ASN A 177 -19.91 3.46 -9.12
CA ASN A 177 -20.50 4.31 -8.08
C ASN A 177 -20.02 3.92 -6.67
N MET A 178 -18.81 3.35 -6.58
CA MET A 178 -18.17 2.90 -5.35
C MET A 178 -16.65 2.96 -5.52
N GLY A 179 -15.93 3.31 -4.45
CA GLY A 179 -14.47 3.32 -4.43
C GLY A 179 -13.83 2.02 -3.95
N THR A 180 -14.63 1.09 -3.43
CA THR A 180 -14.15 -0.23 -2.98
C THR A 180 -15.17 -1.29 -3.31
N THR A 181 -14.70 -2.53 -3.43
CA THR A 181 -15.55 -3.72 -3.60
C THR A 181 -15.62 -4.55 -2.32
N LEU A 182 -14.92 -4.12 -1.26
CA LEU A 182 -14.84 -4.78 0.04
C LEU A 182 -16.07 -4.46 0.89
N PHE A 183 -17.19 -5.10 0.57
CA PHE A 183 -18.43 -5.04 1.35
C PHE A 183 -18.77 -6.38 1.99
N SER A 184 -19.55 -6.34 3.06
CA SER A 184 -20.09 -7.53 3.71
C SER A 184 -21.22 -8.15 2.88
N ALA A 185 -21.34 -9.47 2.94
CA ALA A 185 -22.49 -10.21 2.42
C ALA A 185 -23.81 -9.92 3.18
N GLY A 186 -23.81 -9.04 4.19
CA GLY A 186 -24.96 -8.70 5.03
C GLY A 186 -25.29 -9.79 6.04
N ALA A 187 -26.51 -9.83 6.57
CA ALA A 187 -26.92 -10.80 7.59
C ALA A 187 -27.37 -12.17 7.02
N GLY A 188 -27.78 -12.22 5.74
CA GLY A 188 -28.44 -13.39 5.19
C GLY A 188 -28.31 -13.54 3.67
N ARG A 189 -28.97 -14.57 3.14
CA ARG A 189 -28.86 -14.98 1.73
C ARG A 189 -29.24 -13.88 0.75
N ALA A 190 -30.33 -13.15 1.01
CA ALA A 190 -30.74 -12.03 0.17
C ALA A 190 -29.69 -10.91 0.10
N GLY A 191 -28.95 -10.66 1.18
CA GLY A 191 -27.83 -9.70 1.18
C GLY A 191 -26.68 -10.18 0.30
N PHE A 192 -26.34 -11.47 0.41
CA PHE A 192 -25.34 -12.10 -0.44
C PHE A 192 -25.72 -12.07 -1.92
N ASP A 193 -26.97 -12.39 -2.27
CA ASP A 193 -27.42 -12.36 -3.68
C ASP A 193 -27.37 -10.93 -4.27
N ARG A 194 -27.65 -9.89 -3.46
CA ARG A 194 -27.43 -8.48 -3.87
C ARG A 194 -25.96 -8.20 -4.13
N GLN A 195 -25.06 -8.71 -3.29
CA GLN A 195 -23.61 -8.58 -3.50
C GLN A 195 -23.17 -9.31 -4.78
N VAL A 196 -23.63 -10.53 -5.03
CA VAL A 196 -23.37 -11.25 -6.30
C VAL A 196 -23.75 -10.38 -7.51
N ALA A 197 -24.94 -9.79 -7.50
CA ALA A 197 -25.41 -8.93 -8.58
C ALA A 197 -24.61 -7.63 -8.72
N LEU A 198 -24.25 -6.99 -7.60
CA LEU A 198 -23.41 -5.78 -7.58
C LEU A 198 -22.03 -6.05 -8.19
N GLN A 199 -21.36 -7.10 -7.71
CA GLN A 199 -19.99 -7.42 -8.10
C GLN A 199 -19.91 -7.91 -9.55
N LYS A 200 -20.95 -8.61 -10.03
CA LYS A 200 -21.07 -8.95 -11.46
C LYS A 200 -21.21 -7.69 -12.32
N ARG A 201 -22.10 -6.75 -11.95
CA ARG A 201 -22.27 -5.49 -12.69
C ARG A 201 -20.96 -4.67 -12.72
N ALA A 202 -20.23 -4.63 -11.61
CA ALA A 202 -18.94 -3.96 -11.53
C ALA A 202 -17.92 -4.56 -12.53
N ALA A 203 -17.81 -5.89 -12.58
CA ALA A 203 -16.94 -6.59 -13.54
C ALA A 203 -17.37 -6.33 -15.00
N ASP A 204 -18.67 -6.41 -15.30
CA ASP A 204 -19.20 -6.20 -16.64
C ASP A 204 -18.96 -4.75 -17.11
N ALA A 205 -19.20 -3.76 -16.24
CA ALA A 205 -18.93 -2.35 -16.52
C ALA A 205 -17.45 -2.11 -16.84
N CYS A 206 -16.54 -2.69 -16.05
CA CYS A 206 -15.12 -2.52 -16.32
C CYS A 206 -14.68 -3.17 -17.62
N ARG A 207 -15.22 -4.36 -17.95
CA ARG A 207 -14.92 -5.03 -19.23
C ARG A 207 -15.41 -4.21 -20.42
N ALA A 208 -16.59 -3.60 -20.32
CA ALA A 208 -17.19 -2.84 -21.41
C ALA A 208 -16.29 -1.70 -21.90
N THR A 209 -15.57 -1.03 -21.00
CA THR A 209 -14.71 0.11 -21.33
C THR A 209 -13.22 -0.22 -21.41
N ASN A 210 -12.75 -1.23 -20.67
CA ASN A 210 -11.32 -1.45 -20.45
C ASN A 210 -10.78 -2.81 -20.94
N ALA A 211 -11.60 -3.65 -21.61
CA ALA A 211 -11.21 -5.01 -22.01
C ALA A 211 -9.80 -5.13 -22.63
N ALA A 212 -9.37 -4.16 -23.44
CA ALA A 212 -8.08 -4.18 -24.12
C ALA A 212 -6.86 -3.97 -23.20
N VAL A 213 -7.04 -3.44 -21.99
CA VAL A 213 -5.93 -3.19 -21.04
C VAL A 213 -5.93 -4.12 -19.84
N LEU A 214 -7.10 -4.62 -19.42
CA LEU A 214 -7.24 -5.48 -18.23
C LEU A 214 -6.26 -6.66 -18.17
N PRO A 215 -5.94 -7.38 -19.27
CA PRO A 215 -5.00 -8.50 -19.23
C PRO A 215 -3.54 -8.10 -18.92
N HIS A 216 -3.23 -6.80 -18.91
CA HIS A 216 -1.90 -6.25 -18.70
C HIS A 216 -1.73 -5.58 -17.31
N ILE A 217 -2.78 -5.60 -16.50
CA ILE A 217 -2.80 -5.04 -15.14
C ILE A 217 -2.50 -6.18 -14.16
N SER A 218 -1.24 -6.30 -13.73
CA SER A 218 -0.80 -7.32 -12.78
C SER A 218 0.46 -6.89 -12.05
N THR A 219 0.68 -7.43 -10.85
CA THR A 219 1.88 -7.23 -10.04
C THR A 219 3.16 -7.56 -10.82
N ARG A 220 3.14 -8.64 -11.62
CA ARG A 220 4.30 -9.06 -12.41
C ARG A 220 4.67 -8.01 -13.46
N ASN A 221 3.68 -7.38 -14.08
CA ASN A 221 3.91 -6.29 -15.01
C ASN A 221 4.37 -5.01 -14.29
N THR A 222 3.79 -4.68 -13.13
CA THR A 222 4.29 -3.59 -12.28
C THR A 222 5.76 -3.83 -11.87
N ALA A 223 6.16 -5.06 -11.56
CA ALA A 223 7.56 -5.38 -11.25
C ALA A 223 8.48 -5.19 -12.46
N ARG A 224 8.01 -5.42 -13.69
CA ARG A 224 8.78 -5.09 -14.90
C ARG A 224 8.89 -3.58 -15.10
N ASP A 225 7.85 -2.82 -14.76
CA ASP A 225 7.90 -1.35 -14.78
C ASP A 225 8.95 -0.82 -13.79
N MET A 226 8.99 -1.38 -12.57
CA MET A 226 10.01 -1.06 -11.57
C MET A 226 11.43 -1.27 -12.12
N ASP A 227 11.66 -2.33 -12.91
CA ASP A 227 12.98 -2.56 -13.50
C ASP A 227 13.30 -1.58 -14.64
N VAL A 228 12.31 -1.21 -15.44
CA VAL A 228 12.45 -0.14 -16.45
C VAL A 228 12.79 1.18 -15.77
N ILE A 229 12.10 1.55 -14.69
CA ILE A 229 12.38 2.76 -13.90
C ILE A 229 13.83 2.73 -13.40
N ARG A 230 14.28 1.61 -12.81
CA ARG A 230 15.67 1.43 -12.38
C ARG A 230 16.66 1.73 -13.51
N GLY A 231 16.43 1.15 -14.70
CA GLY A 231 17.30 1.38 -15.85
C GLY A 231 17.25 2.81 -16.39
N ALA A 232 16.07 3.40 -16.49
CA ALA A 232 15.87 4.78 -16.97
C ALA A 232 16.47 5.83 -16.01
N LEU A 233 16.60 5.50 -14.72
CA LEU A 233 17.36 6.29 -13.73
C LEU A 233 18.88 6.15 -13.89
N GLY A 234 19.35 5.16 -14.66
CA GLY A 234 20.76 4.85 -14.87
C GLY A 234 21.40 4.00 -13.76
N ASP A 235 20.60 3.46 -12.84
CA ASP A 235 21.10 2.73 -11.68
C ASP A 235 21.17 1.21 -11.92
N ARG A 236 22.20 0.55 -11.41
CA ARG A 236 22.35 -0.91 -11.55
C ARG A 236 21.41 -1.69 -10.64
N LYS A 237 21.05 -1.11 -9.50
CA LYS A 237 20.19 -1.73 -8.48
C LYS A 237 19.18 -0.72 -7.94
N LEU A 238 18.06 -1.26 -7.50
CA LEU A 238 16.97 -0.54 -6.84
C LEU A 238 16.93 -0.87 -5.34
N SER A 239 16.88 0.13 -4.46
CA SER A 239 16.37 -0.09 -3.09
C SER A 239 14.86 0.06 -3.09
N TYR A 240 14.17 -0.64 -2.19
CA TYR A 240 12.71 -0.66 -2.14
C TYR A 240 12.18 -0.62 -0.71
N LEU A 241 11.11 0.16 -0.51
CA LEU A 241 10.30 0.18 0.70
C LEU A 241 8.83 0.00 0.29
N GLY A 242 8.25 -1.13 0.68
CA GLY A 242 6.87 -1.47 0.37
C GLY A 242 6.07 -1.76 1.63
N TYR A 243 4.87 -1.21 1.68
CA TYR A 243 3.89 -1.45 2.74
C TYR A 243 2.76 -2.33 2.22
N SER A 244 2.21 -3.21 3.06
CA SER A 244 0.98 -3.96 2.72
C SER A 244 1.12 -4.78 1.43
N TYR A 245 0.24 -4.61 0.44
CA TYR A 245 0.40 -5.18 -0.92
C TYR A 245 1.78 -4.91 -1.56
N GLY A 246 2.41 -3.78 -1.24
CA GLY A 246 3.77 -3.47 -1.67
C GLY A 246 4.79 -4.53 -1.24
N THR A 247 4.53 -5.26 -0.15
CA THR A 247 5.40 -6.39 0.26
C THR A 247 5.32 -7.59 -0.68
N TYR A 248 4.13 -7.85 -1.23
CA TYR A 248 3.94 -8.85 -2.28
C TYR A 248 4.63 -8.39 -3.57
N LEU A 249 4.46 -7.13 -3.98
CA LEU A 249 5.13 -6.54 -5.14
C LEU A 249 6.66 -6.58 -5.03
N GLY A 250 7.22 -6.17 -3.88
CA GLY A 250 8.66 -6.22 -3.60
C GLY A 250 9.20 -7.64 -3.68
N THR A 251 8.48 -8.62 -3.11
CA THR A 251 8.83 -10.04 -3.23
C THR A 251 8.81 -10.52 -4.68
N VAL A 252 7.79 -10.14 -5.46
CA VAL A 252 7.70 -10.46 -6.90
C VAL A 252 8.88 -9.86 -7.67
N TYR A 253 9.21 -8.59 -7.42
CA TYR A 253 10.35 -7.91 -8.05
C TYR A 253 11.67 -8.63 -7.76
N ALA A 254 11.96 -8.91 -6.48
CA ALA A 254 13.19 -9.56 -6.07
C ALA A 254 13.32 -10.99 -6.65
N GLN A 255 12.21 -11.72 -6.79
CA GLN A 255 12.22 -13.05 -7.40
C GLN A 255 12.36 -13.01 -8.93
N MET A 256 11.83 -11.98 -9.60
CA MET A 256 11.97 -11.79 -11.05
C MET A 256 13.33 -11.22 -11.44
N PHE A 257 13.93 -10.39 -10.58
CA PHE A 257 15.17 -9.66 -10.82
C PHE A 257 16.16 -9.78 -9.65
N PRO A 258 16.61 -10.98 -9.25
CA PRO A 258 17.34 -11.23 -8.01
C PRO A 258 18.71 -10.53 -7.89
N ARG A 259 19.23 -9.97 -8.99
CA ARG A 259 20.51 -9.23 -9.04
C ARG A 259 20.33 -7.72 -9.26
N ARG A 260 19.09 -7.22 -9.31
CA ARG A 260 18.76 -5.83 -9.65
C ARG A 260 18.15 -5.04 -8.49
N TYR A 261 18.15 -5.59 -7.28
CA TYR A 261 17.84 -4.84 -6.06
C TYR A 261 19.02 -4.79 -5.10
N ASP A 262 18.98 -3.85 -4.18
CA ASP A 262 20.01 -3.63 -3.17
C ASP A 262 19.47 -3.84 -1.75
N ARG A 263 18.64 -2.90 -1.25
CA ARG A 263 17.98 -3.00 0.05
C ARG A 263 16.48 -3.15 -0.14
N MET A 264 15.83 -4.01 0.64
CA MET A 264 14.41 -4.35 0.51
C MET A 264 13.77 -4.33 1.89
N VAL A 265 12.90 -3.36 2.16
CA VAL A 265 12.11 -3.27 3.40
C VAL A 265 10.65 -3.58 3.09
N LEU A 266 10.09 -4.55 3.81
CA LEU A 266 8.74 -5.08 3.61
C LEU A 266 7.95 -4.95 4.91
N ASP A 267 7.08 -3.94 5.02
CA ASP A 267 6.32 -3.64 6.24
C ASP A 267 4.85 -4.07 6.11
N GLY A 268 4.38 -4.88 7.06
CA GLY A 268 3.07 -5.55 6.99
C GLY A 268 3.07 -6.63 5.91
N ALA A 269 3.96 -7.61 6.04
CA ALA A 269 4.29 -8.53 4.96
C ALA A 269 3.19 -9.57 4.64
N ILE A 270 2.94 -9.75 3.34
CA ILE A 270 2.02 -10.76 2.81
C ILE A 270 2.79 -12.02 2.40
N ASP A 271 2.41 -13.14 2.98
CA ASP A 271 2.91 -14.44 2.55
C ASP A 271 2.43 -14.80 1.13
N THR A 272 3.36 -14.97 0.19
CA THR A 272 3.05 -15.13 -1.24
C THR A 272 2.05 -16.24 -1.58
N PRO A 273 2.03 -17.44 -0.95
CA PRO A 273 1.02 -18.46 -1.27
C PRO A 273 -0.35 -18.18 -0.65
N ARG A 274 -0.44 -17.25 0.31
CA ARG A 274 -1.71 -16.81 0.93
C ARG A 274 -2.34 -15.63 0.17
N TYR A 275 -1.57 -14.93 -0.67
CA TYR A 275 -2.08 -13.86 -1.51
C TYR A 275 -3.19 -14.35 -2.45
N GLN A 276 -4.33 -13.66 -2.41
CA GLN A 276 -5.52 -14.01 -3.18
C GLN A 276 -6.42 -12.76 -3.35
N PRO A 277 -7.40 -12.78 -4.26
CA PRO A 277 -8.27 -11.62 -4.48
C PRO A 277 -9.13 -11.23 -3.26
N ARG A 278 -9.46 -12.18 -2.38
CA ARG A 278 -10.05 -11.87 -1.07
C ARG A 278 -8.95 -11.45 -0.09
N ILE A 279 -8.49 -10.22 -0.22
CA ILE A 279 -7.24 -9.74 0.39
C ILE A 279 -7.22 -9.79 1.92
N LEU A 280 -8.39 -9.65 2.58
CA LEU A 280 -8.51 -9.72 4.05
C LEU A 280 -8.86 -11.12 4.58
N ARG A 281 -8.99 -12.13 3.70
CA ARG A 281 -9.31 -13.49 4.16
C ARG A 281 -8.10 -14.07 4.91
N GLY A 282 -8.31 -14.41 6.17
CA GLY A 282 -7.28 -14.83 7.12
C GLY A 282 -6.97 -13.79 8.20
N ALA A 283 -7.51 -12.57 8.11
CA ALA A 283 -7.31 -11.50 9.10
C ALA A 283 -8.53 -11.32 10.04
N GLU A 284 -9.49 -12.24 10.02
CA GLU A 284 -10.71 -12.15 10.83
C GLU A 284 -10.38 -12.10 12.33
N ASP A 285 -9.50 -12.98 12.79
CA ASP A 285 -9.10 -13.08 14.19
C ASP A 285 -8.46 -11.79 14.72
N GLU A 286 -7.54 -11.19 13.95
CA GLU A 286 -6.88 -9.93 14.29
C GLU A 286 -7.89 -8.78 14.37
N ASN A 287 -8.86 -8.71 13.45
CA ASN A 287 -9.91 -7.68 13.49
C ASN A 287 -10.87 -7.87 14.67
N GLU A 288 -11.25 -9.11 15.02
CA GLU A 288 -12.08 -9.36 16.22
C GLU A 288 -11.34 -8.97 17.50
N ARG A 289 -10.03 -9.25 17.59
CA ARG A 289 -9.20 -8.83 18.73
C ARG A 289 -9.07 -7.30 18.80
N ALA A 290 -8.74 -6.63 17.69
CA ALA A 290 -8.66 -5.18 17.62
C ALA A 290 -9.99 -4.52 18.01
N LEU A 291 -11.12 -5.08 17.55
CA LEU A 291 -12.45 -4.60 17.91
C LEU A 291 -12.73 -4.75 19.40
N ALA A 292 -12.37 -5.88 20.01
CA ALA A 292 -12.53 -6.09 21.46
C ALA A 292 -11.65 -5.15 22.29
N ALA A 293 -10.43 -4.88 21.85
CA ALA A 293 -9.52 -3.92 22.46
C ALA A 293 -10.10 -2.49 22.37
N TRP A 294 -10.51 -2.07 21.17
CA TRP A 294 -11.17 -0.79 20.94
C TRP A 294 -12.46 -0.64 21.75
N ALA A 295 -13.28 -1.69 21.86
CA ALA A 295 -14.51 -1.66 22.65
C ALA A 295 -14.24 -1.44 24.15
N SER A 296 -13.11 -1.95 24.66
CA SER A 296 -12.65 -1.66 26.03
C SER A 296 -12.26 -0.20 26.19
N TRP A 297 -11.50 0.32 25.23
CA TRP A 297 -11.07 1.70 25.19
C TRP A 297 -12.26 2.69 25.14
N ALA A 298 -13.27 2.37 24.32
CA ALA A 298 -14.47 3.16 24.17
C ALA A 298 -15.37 3.09 25.43
N ALA A 299 -15.43 1.93 26.09
CA ALA A 299 -16.19 1.75 27.32
C ALA A 299 -15.67 2.63 28.47
N ALA A 300 -14.35 2.73 28.61
CA ALA A 300 -13.71 3.64 29.56
C ALA A 300 -14.03 5.12 29.30
N ARG A 301 -14.48 5.45 28.08
CA ARG A 301 -14.86 6.80 27.63
C ARG A 301 -16.38 6.91 27.37
N HIS A 302 -17.18 6.14 28.10
CA HIS A 302 -18.64 6.14 27.98
C HIS A 302 -19.25 7.54 28.09
N GLY A 303 -18.75 8.38 29.00
CA GLY A 303 -19.25 9.75 29.19
C GLY A 303 -19.13 10.62 27.94
N THR A 304 -18.18 10.32 27.04
CA THR A 304 -17.97 11.06 25.79
C THR A 304 -18.80 10.48 24.64
N TYR A 305 -18.79 9.16 24.46
CA TYR A 305 -19.34 8.52 23.26
C TYR A 305 -20.70 7.85 23.45
N GLY A 306 -21.11 7.57 24.70
CA GLY A 306 -22.40 6.96 25.00
C GLY A 306 -22.59 5.52 24.48
N LEU A 307 -21.51 4.82 24.11
CA LEU A 307 -21.58 3.52 23.43
C LEU A 307 -21.83 2.33 24.37
N GLY A 308 -21.49 2.47 25.64
CA GLY A 308 -21.68 1.46 26.68
C GLY A 308 -20.63 1.63 27.78
N ARG A 309 -20.90 1.18 29.01
CA ARG A 309 -19.96 1.29 30.15
C ARG A 309 -19.00 0.10 30.26
N THR A 310 -19.22 -0.95 29.49
CA THR A 310 -18.39 -2.16 29.48
C THR A 310 -18.08 -2.55 28.04
N ARG A 311 -17.02 -3.34 27.83
CA ARG A 311 -16.69 -3.93 26.51
C ARG A 311 -17.91 -4.59 25.87
N ALA A 312 -18.59 -5.46 26.63
CA ALA A 312 -19.81 -6.14 26.18
C ALA A 312 -20.94 -5.15 25.83
N GLY A 313 -21.09 -4.06 26.58
CA GLY A 313 -22.08 -3.02 26.28
C GLY A 313 -21.80 -2.29 24.96
N VAL A 314 -20.52 -2.00 24.66
CA VAL A 314 -20.11 -1.39 23.39
C VAL A 314 -20.33 -2.35 22.22
N LEU A 315 -19.93 -3.61 22.35
CA LEU A 315 -20.18 -4.64 21.33
C LEU A 315 -21.69 -4.84 21.08
N ALA A 316 -22.51 -4.84 22.13
CA ALA A 316 -23.97 -4.89 21.99
C ALA A 316 -24.55 -3.66 21.27
N THR A 317 -23.90 -2.49 21.36
CA THR A 317 -24.27 -1.32 20.56
C THR A 317 -23.98 -1.55 19.08
N ILE A 318 -22.82 -2.10 18.74
CA ILE A 318 -22.48 -2.47 17.35
C ILE A 318 -23.49 -3.49 16.80
N ASP A 319 -23.81 -4.53 17.57
CA ASP A 319 -24.82 -5.51 17.17
C ASP A 319 -26.19 -4.90 16.88
N ARG A 320 -26.61 -3.91 17.69
CA ARG A 320 -27.86 -3.18 17.43
C ARG A 320 -27.78 -2.38 16.13
N VAL A 321 -26.65 -1.74 15.85
CA VAL A 321 -26.41 -1.02 14.58
C VAL A 321 -26.52 -1.97 13.40
N VAL A 322 -25.80 -3.10 13.43
CA VAL A 322 -25.82 -4.11 12.35
C VAL A 322 -27.23 -4.68 12.15
N ARG A 323 -27.94 -5.02 13.22
CA ARG A 323 -29.32 -5.52 13.12
C ARG A 323 -30.30 -4.47 12.57
N ALA A 324 -30.13 -3.19 12.93
CA ALA A 324 -30.96 -2.12 12.41
C ALA A 324 -30.68 -1.89 10.92
N SER A 325 -29.41 -1.82 10.52
CA SER A 325 -28.99 -1.60 9.14
C SER A 325 -29.36 -2.76 8.21
N ALA A 326 -29.47 -3.99 8.74
CA ALA A 326 -29.96 -5.16 8.01
C ALA A 326 -31.46 -5.14 7.72
N ARG A 327 -32.27 -4.48 8.58
CA ARG A 327 -33.71 -4.33 8.37
C ARG A 327 -34.02 -3.22 7.39
N ALA A 328 -33.34 -2.09 7.52
CA ALA A 328 -33.46 -0.95 6.61
C ALA A 328 -32.16 -0.14 6.64
N PRO A 329 -31.69 0.42 5.50
CA PRO A 329 -30.50 1.25 5.49
C PRO A 329 -30.66 2.45 6.44
N LEU A 330 -29.60 2.72 7.21
CA LEU A 330 -29.48 3.86 8.11
C LEU A 330 -29.27 5.14 7.28
N THR A 331 -29.88 6.23 7.68
CA THR A 331 -29.58 7.57 7.13
C THR A 331 -28.58 8.26 8.04
N VAL A 332 -27.43 8.67 7.50
CA VAL A 332 -26.44 9.48 8.19
C VAL A 332 -26.21 10.79 7.44
N GLY A 333 -25.95 11.87 8.19
CA GLY A 333 -25.80 13.21 7.62
C GLY A 333 -27.10 13.81 7.06
N THR A 334 -26.96 14.97 6.41
CA THR A 334 -28.07 15.81 5.94
C THR A 334 -27.70 16.53 4.64
N GLY A 335 -28.70 17.01 3.89
CA GLY A 335 -28.47 17.79 2.67
C GLY A 335 -27.65 17.02 1.62
N SER A 336 -26.62 17.67 1.07
CA SER A 336 -25.70 17.10 0.09
C SER A 336 -24.75 16.03 0.65
N GLN A 337 -24.60 15.95 1.98
CA GLN A 337 -23.81 14.93 2.66
C GLN A 337 -24.71 13.92 3.38
N LYS A 338 -25.74 13.42 2.68
CA LYS A 338 -26.65 12.39 3.19
C LYS A 338 -26.33 11.05 2.55
N TYR A 339 -26.04 10.04 3.38
CA TYR A 339 -25.67 8.70 2.93
C TYR A 339 -26.63 7.64 3.46
N ARG A 340 -26.76 6.53 2.73
CA ARG A 340 -27.54 5.34 3.10
C ARG A 340 -26.58 4.20 3.41
N VAL A 341 -26.58 3.73 4.66
CA VAL A 341 -25.63 2.73 5.17
C VAL A 341 -26.40 1.49 5.63
N ASP A 342 -26.20 0.36 4.96
CA ASP A 342 -26.81 -0.92 5.34
C ASP A 342 -25.78 -1.89 5.99
N ASP A 343 -26.22 -3.12 6.28
CA ASP A 343 -25.39 -4.18 6.87
C ASP A 343 -24.25 -4.69 5.98
N SER A 344 -24.20 -4.32 4.70
CA SER A 344 -23.03 -4.57 3.84
C SER A 344 -21.90 -3.56 4.08
N HIS A 345 -22.22 -2.34 4.54
CA HIS A 345 -21.27 -1.26 4.73
C HIS A 345 -20.70 -1.21 6.16
N VAL A 346 -21.52 -1.52 7.18
CA VAL A 346 -21.11 -1.38 8.59
C VAL A 346 -19.81 -2.13 8.92
N PRO A 347 -19.62 -3.41 8.53
CA PRO A 347 -18.37 -4.11 8.81
C PRO A 347 -17.14 -3.48 8.14
N PHE A 348 -17.29 -2.93 6.93
CA PHE A 348 -16.21 -2.20 6.25
C PHE A 348 -15.80 -0.94 7.05
N LEU A 349 -16.77 -0.14 7.51
CA LEU A 349 -16.49 1.04 8.33
C LEU A 349 -15.77 0.70 9.64
N LEU A 350 -16.09 -0.46 10.24
CA LEU A 350 -15.41 -0.95 11.43
C LEU A 350 -14.01 -1.41 11.11
N VAL A 351 -13.83 -2.21 10.05
CA VAL A 351 -12.50 -2.65 9.60
C VAL A 351 -11.62 -1.42 9.41
N GLU A 352 -12.01 -0.45 8.57
CA GLU A 352 -11.20 0.76 8.30
C GLU A 352 -10.69 1.45 9.57
N GLY A 353 -11.55 1.64 10.57
CA GLY A 353 -11.18 2.29 11.84
C GLY A 353 -10.33 1.45 12.80
N LEU A 354 -10.05 0.19 12.48
CA LEU A 354 -9.26 -0.74 13.31
C LEU A 354 -7.81 -0.90 12.84
N ALA A 355 -7.38 -0.26 11.74
CA ALA A 355 -6.00 -0.39 11.21
C ALA A 355 -4.91 0.24 12.10
N ASP A 356 -5.30 1.09 13.04
CA ASP A 356 -4.40 1.85 13.90
C ASP A 356 -5.03 2.03 15.29
N ASP A 357 -4.23 1.76 16.30
CA ASP A 357 -4.63 1.74 17.69
C ASP A 357 -4.20 2.99 18.48
N THR A 358 -3.75 4.04 17.79
CA THR A 358 -3.55 5.37 18.38
C THR A 358 -4.86 5.95 18.91
N ASP A 359 -4.77 6.79 19.95
CA ASP A 359 -5.96 7.40 20.58
C ASP A 359 -6.77 8.26 19.60
N GLY A 360 -6.12 8.89 18.62
CA GLY A 360 -6.78 9.66 17.56
C GLY A 360 -7.66 8.79 16.66
N THR A 361 -7.12 7.70 16.14
CA THR A 361 -7.86 6.75 15.28
C THR A 361 -8.99 6.08 16.05
N ARG A 362 -8.74 5.64 17.30
CA ARG A 362 -9.77 5.06 18.17
C ARG A 362 -10.92 6.04 18.44
N ALA A 363 -10.63 7.32 18.64
CA ALA A 363 -11.63 8.38 18.80
C ALA A 363 -12.46 8.59 17.52
N GLY A 364 -11.83 8.54 16.35
CA GLY A 364 -12.52 8.58 15.05
C GLY A 364 -13.53 7.44 14.90
N LEU A 365 -13.11 6.20 15.18
CA LEU A 365 -14.01 5.04 15.15
C LEU A 365 -15.15 5.15 16.18
N ALA A 366 -14.88 5.68 17.38
CA ALA A 366 -15.93 5.93 18.38
C ALA A 366 -16.95 6.97 17.93
N ALA A 367 -16.53 8.03 17.25
CA ALA A 367 -17.44 8.99 16.64
C ALA A 367 -18.28 8.32 15.53
N THR A 368 -17.67 7.50 14.68
CA THR A 368 -18.38 6.73 13.64
C THR A 368 -19.46 5.83 14.23
N VAL A 369 -19.12 5.01 15.22
CA VAL A 369 -20.09 4.09 15.85
C VAL A 369 -21.19 4.86 16.59
N ALA A 370 -20.87 6.01 17.21
CA ALA A 370 -21.87 6.85 17.85
C ALA A 370 -22.88 7.44 16.84
N THR A 371 -22.40 7.91 15.68
CA THR A 371 -23.26 8.38 14.58
C THR A 371 -24.17 7.26 14.08
N LEU A 372 -23.61 6.07 13.84
CA LEU A 372 -24.40 4.90 13.41
C LEU A 372 -25.43 4.46 14.45
N ALA A 373 -25.07 4.48 15.74
CA ALA A 373 -25.99 4.14 16.83
C ALA A 373 -27.16 5.13 16.94
N ARG A 374 -26.91 6.43 16.71
CA ARG A 374 -27.97 7.45 16.65
C ARG A 374 -28.90 7.23 15.46
N ALA A 375 -28.34 6.96 14.29
CA ALA A 375 -29.11 6.66 13.08
C ALA A 375 -29.98 5.39 13.27
N ALA A 376 -29.42 4.33 13.86
CA ALA A 376 -30.13 3.10 14.20
C ALA A 376 -31.29 3.32 15.20
N ALA A 377 -31.21 4.36 16.03
CA ALA A 377 -32.25 4.78 16.95
C ALA A 377 -33.24 5.79 16.35
N GLY A 378 -33.15 6.10 15.04
CA GLY A 378 -34.01 7.08 14.38
C GLY A 378 -33.76 8.53 14.82
N ARG A 379 -32.59 8.82 15.39
CA ARG A 379 -32.22 10.16 15.89
C ARG A 379 -31.34 10.89 14.87
N PRO A 380 -31.26 12.23 14.93
CA PRO A 380 -30.33 13.00 14.10
C PRO A 380 -28.91 12.49 14.29
N ALA A 381 -28.28 12.11 13.18
CA ALA A 381 -26.96 11.47 13.13
C ALA A 381 -25.99 12.43 12.40
N PRO A 382 -25.38 13.40 13.13
CA PRO A 382 -24.41 14.30 12.54
C PRO A 382 -23.24 13.47 11.97
N LEU A 383 -22.71 13.92 10.85
CA LEU A 383 -21.69 13.20 10.09
C LEU A 383 -20.31 13.80 10.40
N PRO A 384 -19.45 13.13 11.17
CA PRO A 384 -18.06 13.55 11.35
C PRO A 384 -17.35 13.60 10.00
N GLN A 385 -16.43 14.54 9.81
CA GLN A 385 -15.71 14.73 8.55
C GLN A 385 -15.03 13.43 8.06
N ASN A 386 -14.33 12.72 8.94
CA ASN A 386 -13.70 11.45 8.60
C ASN A 386 -14.72 10.42 8.07
N LEU A 387 -15.88 10.27 8.74
CA LEU A 387 -16.93 9.37 8.24
C LEU A 387 -17.52 9.85 6.90
N ALA A 388 -17.64 11.17 6.69
CA ALA A 388 -18.06 11.72 5.40
C ALA A 388 -17.07 11.36 4.28
N GLU A 389 -15.77 11.47 4.53
CA GLU A 389 -14.71 11.10 3.60
C GLU A 389 -14.75 9.60 3.26
N ILE A 390 -14.85 8.73 4.28
CA ILE A 390 -14.96 7.28 4.08
C ILE A 390 -16.20 6.92 3.26
N LEU A 391 -17.37 7.49 3.58
CA LEU A 391 -18.61 7.18 2.85
C LEU A 391 -18.59 7.74 1.43
N ARG A 392 -18.09 8.96 1.24
CA ARG A 392 -17.93 9.55 -0.08
C ARG A 392 -17.02 8.69 -0.97
N PHE A 393 -15.90 8.22 -0.42
CA PHE A 393 -15.05 7.25 -1.10
C PHE A 393 -15.78 5.93 -1.40
N ALA A 394 -16.39 5.31 -0.38
CA ALA A 394 -16.87 3.94 -0.49
C ALA A 394 -18.17 3.79 -1.30
N VAL A 395 -19.10 4.73 -1.19
CA VAL A 395 -20.48 4.59 -1.72
C VAL A 395 -20.86 5.63 -2.78
N THR A 396 -19.86 6.33 -3.34
CA THR A 396 -20.04 7.20 -4.50
C THR A 396 -18.99 6.90 -5.57
N GLY A 397 -19.10 7.56 -6.72
CA GLY A 397 -18.11 7.41 -7.80
C GLY A 397 -16.77 8.09 -7.55
N GLU A 398 -16.60 8.85 -6.46
CA GLU A 398 -15.34 9.58 -6.20
C GLU A 398 -14.12 8.65 -6.12
N GLY A 399 -14.29 7.49 -5.48
CA GLY A 399 -13.21 6.50 -5.37
C GLY A 399 -13.09 5.55 -6.56
N SER A 400 -13.87 5.73 -7.64
CA SER A 400 -14.00 4.74 -8.72
C SER A 400 -12.65 4.31 -9.29
N HIS A 401 -11.74 5.25 -9.55
CA HIS A 401 -10.39 4.97 -10.04
C HIS A 401 -9.63 3.98 -9.14
N TYR A 402 -9.63 4.22 -7.83
CA TYR A 402 -8.94 3.36 -6.86
C TYR A 402 -9.54 1.95 -6.85
N GLY A 403 -10.87 1.84 -6.70
CA GLY A 403 -11.55 0.55 -6.66
C GLY A 403 -11.37 -0.24 -7.96
N SER A 404 -11.42 0.47 -9.10
CA SER A 404 -11.23 -0.07 -10.44
C SER A 404 -9.87 -0.73 -10.59
N VAL A 405 -8.79 0.02 -10.30
CA VAL A 405 -7.42 -0.47 -10.48
C VAL A 405 -7.03 -1.50 -9.40
N GLN A 406 -7.46 -1.32 -8.15
CA GLN A 406 -7.27 -2.32 -7.10
C GLN A 406 -7.85 -3.67 -7.52
N THR A 407 -9.10 -3.67 -7.99
CA THR A 407 -9.76 -4.88 -8.45
C THR A 407 -9.05 -5.48 -9.66
N ALA A 408 -8.70 -4.66 -10.66
CA ALA A 408 -8.00 -5.13 -11.85
C ALA A 408 -6.66 -5.80 -11.53
N ILE A 409 -5.88 -5.25 -10.58
CA ILE A 409 -4.63 -5.86 -10.10
C ILE A 409 -4.90 -7.19 -9.41
N LEU A 410 -5.81 -7.23 -8.43
CA LEU A 410 -6.14 -8.46 -7.70
C LEU A 410 -6.61 -9.58 -8.63
N CYS A 411 -7.51 -9.27 -9.57
CA CYS A 411 -8.04 -10.23 -10.52
C CYS A 411 -7.01 -10.62 -11.60
N GLY A 412 -6.08 -9.73 -11.93
CA GLY A 412 -4.99 -9.95 -12.89
C GLY A 412 -3.81 -10.74 -12.32
N ASP A 413 -3.72 -10.88 -10.99
CA ASP A 413 -2.67 -11.66 -10.34
C ASP A 413 -3.05 -13.11 -10.08
N VAL A 414 -4.24 -13.35 -9.52
CA VAL A 414 -4.67 -14.67 -9.04
C VAL A 414 -6.10 -14.95 -9.46
N ALA A 415 -6.34 -16.11 -10.06
CA ALA A 415 -7.69 -16.51 -10.45
C ALA A 415 -8.59 -16.72 -9.22
N ALA A 416 -9.76 -16.08 -9.21
CA ALA A 416 -10.78 -16.32 -8.20
C ALA A 416 -11.68 -17.51 -8.57
N PRO A 417 -12.29 -18.20 -7.59
CA PRO A 417 -13.38 -19.14 -7.86
C PRO A 417 -14.55 -18.47 -8.58
N ARG A 418 -15.17 -19.15 -9.55
CA ARG A 418 -16.30 -18.57 -10.32
C ARG A 418 -17.68 -18.89 -9.77
N ASP A 419 -17.81 -19.96 -8.98
CA ASP A 419 -19.07 -20.40 -8.40
C ASP A 419 -19.45 -19.52 -7.18
N PRO A 420 -20.53 -18.71 -7.24
CA PRO A 420 -20.97 -17.92 -6.10
C PRO A 420 -21.30 -18.76 -4.85
N GLU A 421 -21.77 -20.00 -5.02
CA GLU A 421 -22.13 -20.85 -3.88
C GLU A 421 -20.89 -21.25 -3.05
N ARG A 422 -19.69 -21.24 -3.63
CA ARG A 422 -18.46 -21.42 -2.84
C ARG A 422 -18.28 -20.30 -1.83
N TYR A 423 -18.52 -19.05 -2.23
CA TYR A 423 -18.42 -17.89 -1.34
C TYR A 423 -19.50 -17.96 -0.26
N TRP A 424 -20.74 -18.32 -0.63
CA TRP A 424 -21.81 -18.49 0.35
C TRP A 424 -21.48 -19.56 1.40
N ARG A 425 -20.92 -20.70 0.98
CA ARG A 425 -20.44 -21.75 1.90
C ARG A 425 -19.31 -21.24 2.81
N ASP A 426 -18.35 -20.49 2.28
CA ASP A 426 -17.27 -19.89 3.07
C ASP A 426 -17.82 -18.92 4.12
N ILE A 427 -18.72 -18.01 3.72
CA ILE A 427 -19.41 -17.07 4.62
C ILE A 427 -20.20 -17.81 5.70
N ARG A 428 -20.92 -18.87 5.33
CA ARG A 428 -21.74 -19.63 6.29
C ARG A 428 -20.91 -20.31 7.36
N ARG A 429 -19.71 -20.79 7.00
CA ARG A 429 -18.74 -21.36 7.93
C ARG A 429 -18.12 -20.28 8.81
N SER A 430 -17.63 -19.19 8.22
CA SER A 430 -16.91 -18.14 8.96
C SER A 430 -17.78 -17.41 9.98
N ARG A 431 -19.09 -17.25 9.72
CA ARG A 431 -20.03 -16.60 10.66
C ARG A 431 -20.10 -17.22 12.06
N ARG A 432 -19.76 -18.50 12.20
CA ARG A 432 -19.80 -19.17 13.50
C ARG A 432 -18.79 -18.54 14.46
N ASP A 433 -17.59 -18.27 13.95
CA ASP A 433 -16.45 -17.83 14.74
C ASP A 433 -16.20 -16.32 14.57
N HIS A 434 -16.57 -15.75 13.41
CA HIS A 434 -16.41 -14.35 13.04
C HIS A 434 -17.72 -13.78 12.46
N PRO A 435 -18.75 -13.53 13.30
CA PRO A 435 -20.07 -13.13 12.83
C PRO A 435 -20.08 -11.77 12.12
N LEU A 436 -19.16 -10.87 12.47
CA LEU A 436 -19.07 -9.53 11.91
C LEU A 436 -18.15 -9.48 10.68
N PHE A 437 -16.91 -9.95 10.82
CA PHE A 437 -15.91 -9.82 9.75
C PHE A 437 -15.89 -10.98 8.77
N GLY A 438 -16.30 -12.20 9.17
CA GLY A 438 -16.37 -13.36 8.28
C GLY A 438 -17.17 -13.11 6.99
N PRO A 439 -18.36 -12.50 7.04
CA PRO A 439 -19.14 -12.12 5.86
C PRO A 439 -18.51 -11.04 4.97
N LEU A 440 -17.57 -10.24 5.48
CA LEU A 440 -16.81 -9.23 4.75
C LEU A 440 -15.61 -9.87 4.04
N THR A 441 -14.77 -10.57 4.80
CA THR A 441 -13.52 -11.16 4.31
C THR A 441 -13.74 -12.32 3.34
N ASN A 442 -14.85 -13.06 3.48
CA ASN A 442 -15.18 -14.20 2.63
C ASN A 442 -16.15 -13.86 1.50
N ASN A 443 -16.56 -12.59 1.35
CA ASN A 443 -17.54 -12.19 0.35
C ASN A 443 -17.04 -12.42 -1.09
N ILE A 444 -18.00 -12.48 -2.02
CA ILE A 444 -17.72 -12.46 -3.45
C ILE A 444 -17.30 -11.04 -3.86
N GLY A 445 -16.34 -10.96 -4.79
CA GLY A 445 -15.91 -9.71 -5.44
C GLY A 445 -15.92 -9.85 -6.97
N PRO A 446 -15.57 -8.81 -7.72
CA PRO A 446 -15.69 -8.82 -9.19
C PRO A 446 -14.82 -9.87 -9.86
N CYS A 447 -13.73 -10.31 -9.19
CA CYS A 447 -12.83 -11.33 -9.72
C CYS A 447 -13.50 -12.67 -10.02
N ALA A 448 -14.62 -13.01 -9.37
CA ALA A 448 -15.41 -14.20 -9.68
C ALA A 448 -15.98 -14.17 -11.13
N PHE A 449 -16.14 -12.95 -11.68
CA PHE A 449 -16.67 -12.69 -13.01
C PHE A 449 -15.60 -12.18 -13.98
N TRP A 450 -14.33 -12.25 -13.60
CA TRP A 450 -13.21 -11.75 -14.41
C TRP A 450 -12.58 -12.85 -15.28
N GLU A 451 -11.86 -12.43 -16.32
CA GLU A 451 -11.03 -13.35 -17.09
C GLU A 451 -9.88 -13.88 -16.24
N ARG A 452 -9.34 -15.06 -16.61
CA ARG A 452 -8.22 -15.62 -15.85
C ARG A 452 -6.95 -14.80 -16.12
N PRO A 453 -6.08 -14.62 -15.11
CA PRO A 453 -4.75 -14.04 -15.29
C PRO A 453 -3.98 -14.64 -16.48
N ARG A 454 -3.27 -13.79 -17.25
CA ARG A 454 -2.38 -14.25 -18.33
C ARG A 454 -1.16 -15.00 -17.81
N GLU A 455 -0.68 -14.62 -16.62
CA GLU A 455 0.49 -15.21 -15.99
C GLU A 455 0.13 -15.90 -14.68
N ARG A 456 0.91 -16.93 -14.32
CA ARG A 456 0.81 -17.55 -12.99
C ARG A 456 1.49 -16.66 -11.95
N PRO A 457 1.03 -16.68 -10.68
CA PRO A 457 1.72 -15.99 -9.60
C PRO A 457 3.19 -16.38 -9.48
N THR A 458 4.03 -15.41 -9.14
CA THR A 458 5.46 -15.63 -8.91
C THR A 458 5.66 -16.54 -7.69
N ARG A 459 6.55 -17.52 -7.81
CA ARG A 459 6.95 -18.38 -6.70
C ARG A 459 8.27 -17.90 -6.12
N VAL A 460 8.40 -17.95 -4.80
CA VAL A 460 9.69 -17.78 -4.11
C VAL A 460 10.55 -19.01 -4.38
N ARG A 461 11.65 -18.84 -5.12
CA ARG A 461 12.56 -19.92 -5.54
C ARG A 461 13.98 -19.73 -5.05
N HIS A 462 14.41 -18.48 -4.90
CA HIS A 462 15.77 -18.13 -4.56
C HIS A 462 15.82 -17.36 -3.24
N ALA A 463 17.00 -17.36 -2.60
CA ALA A 463 17.24 -16.52 -1.44
C ALA A 463 16.98 -15.06 -1.81
N THR A 464 16.36 -14.32 -0.91
CA THR A 464 16.00 -12.91 -1.12
C THR A 464 16.13 -12.23 0.22
N PRO A 465 17.34 -11.76 0.56
CA PRO A 465 17.55 -10.99 1.77
C PRO A 465 16.67 -9.73 1.75
N ALA A 466 15.80 -9.61 2.73
CA ALA A 466 14.95 -8.46 2.97
C ALA A 466 14.82 -8.22 4.48
N LEU A 467 14.51 -6.99 4.86
CA LEU A 467 14.10 -6.65 6.22
C LEU A 467 12.58 -6.61 6.25
N LEU A 468 11.97 -7.52 7.00
CA LEU A 468 10.52 -7.53 7.23
C LEU A 468 10.22 -6.74 8.50
N VAL A 469 9.10 -6.03 8.51
CA VAL A 469 8.58 -5.31 9.68
C VAL A 469 7.13 -5.72 9.88
N ALA A 470 6.73 -6.03 11.11
CA ALA A 470 5.35 -6.40 11.40
C ALA A 470 4.97 -6.09 12.85
N ALA A 471 3.73 -5.66 13.06
CA ALA A 471 3.14 -5.61 14.39
C ALA A 471 2.46 -6.96 14.72
N THR A 472 2.50 -7.38 15.98
CA THR A 472 1.87 -8.66 16.39
C THR A 472 0.34 -8.65 16.25
N GLY A 473 -0.28 -7.46 16.29
CA GLY A 473 -1.72 -7.26 16.16
C GLY A 473 -2.15 -6.70 14.80
N ASP A 474 -1.33 -6.76 13.75
CA ASP A 474 -1.68 -6.21 12.43
C ASP A 474 -3.01 -6.78 11.89
N PRO A 475 -4.07 -5.96 11.75
CA PRO A 475 -5.41 -6.41 11.36
C PRO A 475 -5.64 -6.42 9.84
N ARG A 476 -4.59 -6.32 9.03
CA ARG A 476 -4.67 -6.39 7.56
C ARG A 476 -3.78 -7.48 7.01
N THR A 477 -2.55 -7.55 7.51
CA THR A 477 -1.56 -8.55 7.14
C THR A 477 -1.06 -9.23 8.41
N PRO A 478 -1.83 -10.24 8.91
CA PRO A 478 -1.54 -10.89 10.18
C PRO A 478 -0.08 -11.30 10.34
N TYR A 479 0.43 -11.13 11.56
CA TYR A 479 1.83 -11.35 11.92
C TYR A 479 2.38 -12.72 11.45
N ASP A 480 1.55 -13.75 11.50
CA ASP A 480 1.94 -15.10 11.07
C ASP A 480 2.30 -15.17 9.57
N GLY A 481 1.73 -14.29 8.74
CA GLY A 481 2.10 -14.10 7.34
C GLY A 481 3.51 -13.53 7.19
N SER A 482 3.89 -12.59 8.05
CA SER A 482 5.25 -12.02 8.09
C SER A 482 6.28 -13.06 8.53
N VAL A 483 5.98 -13.84 9.58
CA VAL A 483 6.81 -14.97 10.01
C VAL A 483 6.96 -16.01 8.90
N ALA A 484 5.85 -16.37 8.24
CA ALA A 484 5.86 -17.35 7.16
C ALA A 484 6.65 -16.85 5.94
N LEU A 485 6.57 -15.56 5.60
CA LEU A 485 7.38 -14.97 4.53
C LEU A 485 8.86 -14.91 4.91
N ARG A 486 9.18 -14.51 6.14
CA ARG A 486 10.55 -14.48 6.70
C ARG A 486 11.27 -15.83 6.57
N HIS A 487 10.56 -16.94 6.79
CA HIS A 487 11.13 -18.29 6.58
C HIS A 487 11.33 -18.64 5.11
N ARG A 488 10.46 -18.16 4.21
CA ARG A 488 10.58 -18.41 2.76
C ARG A 488 11.68 -17.57 2.11
N LEU A 489 11.81 -16.32 2.51
CA LEU A 489 12.85 -15.40 2.05
C LEU A 489 14.15 -15.65 2.81
N ARG A 490 14.82 -16.76 2.49
CA ARG A 490 16.10 -17.14 3.13
C ARG A 490 17.10 -15.98 3.09
N GLY A 491 17.76 -15.73 4.22
CA GLY A 491 18.70 -14.62 4.41
C GLY A 491 18.04 -13.29 4.80
N SER A 492 16.73 -13.27 5.07
CA SER A 492 16.02 -12.10 5.61
C SER A 492 16.13 -12.00 7.13
N ALA A 493 15.67 -10.89 7.69
CA ALA A 493 15.43 -10.70 9.13
C ALA A 493 14.02 -10.10 9.34
N LEU A 494 13.41 -10.33 10.50
CA LEU A 494 12.11 -9.76 10.89
C LEU A 494 12.28 -8.86 12.12
N ILE A 495 11.77 -7.63 12.04
CA ILE A 495 11.54 -6.76 13.19
C ILE A 495 10.07 -6.86 13.58
N THR A 496 9.82 -7.27 14.82
CA THR A 496 8.49 -7.42 15.40
C THR A 496 8.20 -6.24 16.32
N LEU A 497 7.07 -5.57 16.13
CA LEU A 497 6.52 -4.65 17.12
C LEU A 497 5.46 -5.37 17.95
N GLU A 498 5.83 -5.72 19.18
CA GLU A 498 4.98 -6.45 20.11
C GLU A 498 3.97 -5.52 20.81
N GLY A 499 2.71 -5.94 20.82
CA GLY A 499 1.63 -5.28 21.58
C GLY A 499 0.91 -4.14 20.86
N ALA A 500 1.21 -3.90 19.59
CA ALA A 500 0.49 -2.92 18.76
C ALA A 500 -0.53 -3.61 17.83
N ASP A 501 -1.75 -3.08 17.78
CA ASP A 501 -2.77 -3.41 16.78
C ASP A 501 -2.65 -2.40 15.63
N ARG A 502 -1.68 -2.61 14.74
CA ARG A 502 -1.29 -1.62 13.73
C ARG A 502 -0.93 -2.26 12.40
N HIS A 503 -1.47 -1.71 11.31
CA HIS A 503 -1.03 -2.02 9.96
C HIS A 503 -0.07 -0.96 9.41
N GLY A 504 1.17 -1.35 9.11
CA GLY A 504 2.26 -0.43 8.75
C GLY A 504 2.88 0.23 9.98
N VAL A 505 4.19 0.08 10.15
CA VAL A 505 4.90 0.44 11.38
C VAL A 505 5.97 1.50 11.13
N TYR A 506 6.94 1.20 10.26
CA TYR A 506 8.11 2.04 10.02
C TYR A 506 7.72 3.42 9.47
N GLY A 507 8.11 4.47 10.17
CA GLY A 507 7.82 5.85 9.78
C GLY A 507 6.35 6.29 9.92
N GLU A 508 5.44 5.37 10.27
CA GLU A 508 4.01 5.66 10.43
C GLU A 508 3.54 5.59 11.88
N TYR A 509 4.05 4.63 12.67
CA TYR A 509 3.62 4.41 14.05
C TYR A 509 4.41 5.24 15.07
N GLY A 510 5.63 5.68 14.71
CA GLY A 510 6.49 6.49 15.58
C GLY A 510 7.22 5.71 16.67
N ASN A 511 7.43 4.40 16.47
CA ASN A 511 8.20 3.58 17.41
C ASN A 511 9.70 3.69 17.10
N THR A 512 10.46 4.28 18.02
CA THR A 512 11.89 4.57 17.82
C THR A 512 12.76 3.33 17.65
N CYS A 513 12.45 2.23 18.33
CA CYS A 513 13.17 0.96 18.17
C CYS A 513 13.04 0.42 16.74
N VAL A 514 11.82 0.38 16.20
CA VAL A 514 11.59 -0.07 14.81
C VAL A 514 12.25 0.89 13.82
N ASP A 515 12.04 2.20 14.00
CA ASP A 515 12.56 3.21 13.08
C ASP A 515 14.09 3.22 13.04
N ASP A 516 14.77 3.03 14.17
CA ASP A 516 16.23 3.03 14.23
C ASP A 516 16.83 1.75 13.64
N GLU A 517 16.22 0.58 13.85
CA GLU A 517 16.66 -0.69 13.24
C GLU A 517 16.49 -0.68 11.71
N VAL A 518 15.35 -0.18 11.20
CA VAL A 518 15.15 -0.01 9.75
C VAL A 518 16.14 1.00 9.17
N ASN A 519 16.37 2.12 9.85
CA ASN A 519 17.35 3.12 9.41
C ASN A 519 18.78 2.59 9.45
N ALA A 520 19.14 1.72 10.39
CA ALA A 520 20.44 1.06 10.43
C ALA A 520 20.65 0.16 9.21
N TYR A 521 19.63 -0.63 8.83
CA TYR A 521 19.66 -1.44 7.62
C TYR A 521 19.77 -0.57 6.36
N LEU A 522 18.98 0.50 6.26
CA LEU A 522 19.07 1.43 5.13
C LEU A 522 20.47 2.09 5.07
N ALA A 523 21.03 2.50 6.20
CA ALA A 523 22.35 3.13 6.23
C ALA A 523 23.48 2.20 5.79
N THR A 524 23.44 0.93 6.21
CA THR A 524 24.58 0.00 6.11
C THR A 524 24.42 -1.08 5.04
N GLY A 525 23.18 -1.45 4.72
CA GLY A 525 22.86 -2.61 3.89
C GLY A 525 23.04 -3.95 4.62
N VAL A 526 23.34 -3.92 5.92
CA VAL A 526 23.56 -5.11 6.74
C VAL A 526 22.26 -5.40 7.51
N LEU A 527 21.71 -6.60 7.31
CA LEU A 527 20.56 -7.07 8.09
C LEU A 527 21.01 -7.40 9.53
N PRO A 528 20.10 -7.29 10.51
CA PRO A 528 20.35 -7.82 11.84
C PRO A 528 20.73 -9.31 11.80
N GLU A 529 21.59 -9.77 12.73
CA GLU A 529 22.06 -11.17 12.81
C GLU A 529 20.93 -12.19 13.06
N GLY A 530 19.74 -11.72 13.42
CA GLY A 530 18.54 -12.52 13.59
C GLY A 530 17.30 -11.63 13.68
N ASP A 531 16.18 -12.23 14.04
CA ASP A 531 14.95 -11.47 14.23
C ASP A 531 15.05 -10.59 15.49
N ARG A 532 14.39 -9.43 15.46
CA ARG A 532 14.38 -8.42 16.53
C ARG A 532 12.96 -8.23 17.04
N THR A 533 12.85 -7.92 18.33
CA THR A 533 11.58 -7.51 18.94
C THR A 533 11.72 -6.12 19.54
N CYS A 534 10.85 -5.23 19.12
CA CYS A 534 10.56 -3.94 19.72
C CYS A 534 9.22 -4.05 20.46
N VAL A 535 9.00 -3.21 21.47
CA VAL A 535 7.75 -3.16 22.24
C VAL A 535 7.07 -1.81 22.00
N ARG A 536 5.73 -1.81 21.98
CA ARG A 536 4.88 -0.63 21.79
C ARG A 536 5.22 0.54 22.72
#